data_AF-A0A960NM09-F1
#
_entry.id   AF-A0A960NM09-F1
#
_cell.length_a   1.000
_cell.length_b   1.000
_cell.length_c   1.000
_cell.angle_alpha   90.00
_cell.angle_beta   90.00
_cell.angle_gamma   90.00
#
_symmetry.space_group_name_H-M   'P 1'
#
loop_
_entity.id
_entity.type
_entity.pdbx_description
1 polymer ?
#
loop_
_entity_poly.entity_id
_entity_poly.type
_entity_poly.pdbx_seq_one_letter_code
_entity_poly.pdbx_strand_id
1 'polypeptide(L)'
;MRRSEQGVTLPFFCRVSDGRYYWAKGAGAGRRALCCEWLAGSLAQKLDLPVPPIAFLRVDENLIRHSARPDIHDLGPGIVFGSEHVADAQEYGFEDAKNLMKRKPGLARLILIFDWWIQNGDRTLGELGGNPNLMVGASKSITIVIDHNLAFDADWTSAQFFAGHLFASMHRSGERQWLLEVRRKMQHLVGE
;
A
#
# COMPACT_ATOMS: atom_id res chain seq x y z
N MET A 1 -2.10 17.78 -13.73
CA MET A 1 -2.55 16.50 -13.13
C MET A 1 -2.53 15.46 -14.23
N ARG A 2 -2.09 14.24 -13.95
CA ARG A 2 -2.16 13.11 -14.90
C ARG A 2 -2.77 11.89 -14.20
N ARG A 3 -3.24 10.91 -14.96
CA ARG A 3 -3.79 9.65 -14.42
C ARG A 3 -2.72 8.55 -14.50
N SER A 4 -2.77 7.59 -13.58
CA SER A 4 -2.01 6.35 -13.72
C SER A 4 -2.51 5.54 -14.92
N GLU A 5 -1.60 4.88 -15.62
CA GLU A 5 -1.90 3.93 -16.70
C GLU A 5 -1.91 2.48 -16.19
N GLN A 6 -1.48 2.27 -14.94
CA GLN A 6 -1.38 0.97 -14.28
C GLN A 6 -2.25 0.93 -13.01
N GLY A 7 -2.74 -0.27 -12.68
CA GLY A 7 -3.56 -0.54 -11.50
C GLY A 7 -5.05 -0.21 -11.68
N VAL A 8 -5.92 -0.96 -11.00
CA VAL A 8 -7.39 -0.87 -11.17
C VAL A 8 -7.97 0.46 -10.66
N THR A 9 -7.36 1.03 -9.61
CA THR A 9 -7.87 2.27 -8.98
C THR A 9 -7.48 3.56 -9.71
N LEU A 10 -6.60 3.46 -10.72
CA LEU A 10 -6.20 4.54 -11.63
C LEU A 10 -6.03 5.92 -10.96
N PRO A 11 -5.13 6.05 -9.95
CA PRO A 11 -4.97 7.27 -9.17
C PRO A 11 -4.54 8.47 -10.01
N PHE A 12 -4.79 9.67 -9.51
CA PHE A 12 -4.38 10.93 -10.10
C PHE A 12 -3.07 11.43 -9.49
N PHE A 13 -2.07 11.66 -10.33
CA PHE A 13 -0.86 12.37 -9.92
C PHE A 13 -1.09 13.88 -9.97
N CYS A 14 -1.05 14.53 -8.81
CA CYS A 14 -1.32 15.95 -8.66
C CYS A 14 -0.33 16.64 -7.72
N ARG A 15 -0.07 17.91 -7.99
CA ARG A 15 0.58 18.81 -7.04
C ARG A 15 -0.49 19.41 -6.14
N VAL A 16 -0.26 19.39 -4.83
CA VAL A 16 -1.17 19.91 -3.82
C VAL A 16 -0.71 21.32 -3.41
N SER A 17 -1.56 22.07 -2.70
CA SER A 17 -1.32 23.45 -2.27
C SER A 17 -0.08 23.63 -1.39
N ASP A 18 0.38 22.59 -0.70
CA ASP A 18 1.63 22.58 0.07
C ASP A 18 2.89 22.46 -0.82
N GLY A 19 2.70 22.38 -2.14
CA GLY A 19 3.77 22.32 -3.12
C GLY A 19 4.28 20.91 -3.43
N ARG A 20 3.88 19.89 -2.66
CA ARG A 20 4.28 18.49 -2.85
C ARG A 20 3.38 17.75 -3.83
N TYR A 21 3.84 16.58 -4.27
CA TYR A 21 3.14 15.72 -5.22
C TYR A 21 2.53 14.52 -4.53
N TYR A 22 1.32 14.16 -4.92
CA TYR A 22 0.56 13.06 -4.36
C TYR A 22 -0.09 12.22 -5.48
N TRP A 23 -0.27 10.94 -5.18
CA TRP A 23 -1.19 10.05 -5.87
C TRP A 23 -2.54 10.08 -5.15
N ALA A 24 -3.54 10.71 -5.77
CA ALA A 24 -4.87 10.90 -5.22
C ALA A 24 -5.85 9.83 -5.75
N LYS A 25 -6.57 9.16 -4.84
CA LYS A 25 -7.65 8.23 -5.16
C LYS A 25 -8.96 8.83 -4.67
N GLY A 26 -9.93 8.96 -5.56
CA GLY A 26 -11.19 9.65 -5.33
C GLY A 26 -12.43 8.77 -5.55
N ALA A 27 -13.54 9.39 -5.90
CA ALA A 27 -14.85 8.73 -6.03
C ALA A 27 -14.84 7.44 -6.88
N GLY A 28 -14.07 7.42 -7.97
CA GLY A 28 -13.96 6.29 -8.90
C GLY A 28 -13.28 5.05 -8.30
N ALA A 29 -12.51 5.18 -7.22
CA ALA A 29 -11.95 4.02 -6.52
C ALA A 29 -13.00 3.28 -5.67
N GLY A 30 -14.11 3.95 -5.33
CA GLY A 30 -15.15 3.42 -4.46
C GLY A 30 -14.86 3.61 -2.97
N ARG A 31 -15.91 3.81 -2.17
CA ARG A 31 -15.80 4.16 -0.74
C ARG A 31 -15.05 3.11 0.08
N ARG A 32 -15.32 1.82 -0.16
CA ARG A 32 -14.65 0.72 0.54
C ARG A 32 -13.13 0.78 0.32
N ALA A 33 -12.69 0.90 -0.93
CA ALA A 33 -11.27 0.98 -1.27
C ALA A 33 -10.58 2.17 -0.59
N LEU A 34 -11.21 3.35 -0.59
CA LEU A 34 -10.68 4.54 0.09
C LEU A 34 -10.57 4.35 1.61
N CYS A 35 -11.57 3.72 2.24
CA CYS A 35 -11.52 3.36 3.65
C CYS A 35 -10.39 2.36 3.94
N CYS A 36 -10.24 1.33 3.10
CA CYS A 36 -9.19 0.33 3.25
C CYS A 36 -7.80 0.96 3.13
N GLU A 37 -7.57 1.79 2.10
CA GLU A 37 -6.31 2.52 1.92
C GLU A 37 -5.96 3.37 3.13
N TRP A 38 -6.92 4.14 3.64
CA TRP A 38 -6.68 5.00 4.79
C TRP A 38 -6.43 4.19 6.08
N LEU A 39 -7.28 3.21 6.39
CA LEU A 39 -7.17 2.40 7.60
C LEU A 39 -5.88 1.58 7.60
N ALA A 40 -5.65 0.79 6.55
CA ALA A 40 -4.47 -0.06 6.44
C ALA A 40 -3.20 0.79 6.30
N GLY A 41 -3.20 1.84 5.48
CA GLY A 41 -2.07 2.77 5.39
C GLY A 41 -1.71 3.39 6.74
N SER A 42 -2.71 3.81 7.52
CA SER A 42 -2.50 4.37 8.86
C SER A 42 -1.92 3.33 9.83
N LEU A 43 -2.42 2.09 9.80
CA LEU A 43 -1.87 1.00 10.61
C LEU A 43 -0.43 0.68 10.22
N ALA A 44 -0.12 0.66 8.93
CA ALA A 44 1.22 0.45 8.41
C ALA A 44 2.19 1.54 8.91
N GLN A 45 1.78 2.82 8.86
CA GLN A 45 2.57 3.93 9.41
C GLN A 45 2.86 3.74 10.90
N LYS A 46 1.85 3.35 11.70
CA LYS A 46 2.04 3.10 13.13
C LYS A 46 2.91 1.87 13.45
N LEU A 47 3.07 0.94 12.50
CA LEU A 47 3.99 -0.21 12.61
C LEU A 47 5.42 0.11 12.12
N ASP A 48 5.68 1.34 11.72
CA ASP A 48 6.91 1.78 11.07
C ASP A 48 7.19 1.04 9.74
N LEU A 49 6.15 0.56 9.06
CA LEU A 49 6.33 0.06 7.69
C LEU A 49 6.68 1.23 6.78
N PRO A 50 7.56 1.01 5.78
CA PRO A 50 7.98 2.06 4.86
C PRO A 50 6.87 2.34 3.83
N VAL A 51 5.78 2.97 4.26
CA VAL A 51 4.73 3.47 3.38
C VAL A 51 4.97 4.95 3.09
N PRO A 52 4.55 5.49 1.93
CA PRO A 52 4.57 6.93 1.73
C PRO A 52 3.65 7.63 2.75
N PRO A 53 3.94 8.88 3.14
CA PRO A 53 3.03 9.69 3.92
C PRO A 53 1.64 9.73 3.29
N ILE A 54 0.62 9.28 4.04
CA ILE A 54 -0.78 9.39 3.62
C ILE A 54 -1.39 10.71 4.12
N ALA A 55 -2.32 11.26 3.36
CA ALA A 55 -3.01 12.51 3.67
C ALA A 55 -4.46 12.48 3.20
N PHE A 56 -5.31 13.24 3.87
CA PHE A 56 -6.59 13.63 3.31
C PHE A 56 -6.40 14.86 2.43
N LEU A 57 -6.71 14.73 1.16
CA LEU A 57 -6.69 15.84 0.21
C LEU A 57 -8.11 16.36 0.01
N ARG A 58 -8.26 17.66 -0.24
CA ARG A 58 -9.55 18.27 -0.54
C ARG A 58 -9.60 18.74 -1.99
N VAL A 59 -10.63 18.31 -2.70
CA VAL A 59 -10.89 18.65 -4.09
C VAL A 59 -12.02 19.67 -4.12
N ASP A 60 -11.75 20.84 -4.70
CA ASP A 60 -12.75 21.89 -4.88
C ASP A 60 -13.82 21.44 -5.89
N GLU A 61 -15.09 21.71 -5.59
CA GLU A 61 -16.19 21.37 -6.48
C GLU A 61 -16.08 22.06 -7.84
N ASN A 62 -15.58 23.30 -7.87
CA ASN A 62 -15.38 24.05 -9.11
C ASN A 62 -14.31 23.41 -10.00
N LEU A 63 -13.31 22.73 -9.42
CA LEU A 63 -12.31 21.99 -10.18
C LEU A 63 -12.97 20.85 -10.96
N ILE A 64 -13.93 20.17 -10.36
CA ILE A 64 -14.68 19.09 -11.02
C ILE A 64 -15.64 19.68 -12.05
N ARG A 65 -16.44 20.68 -11.65
CA ARG A 65 -17.53 21.25 -12.46
C ARG A 65 -17.03 21.91 -13.75
N HIS A 66 -15.88 22.57 -13.71
CA HIS A 66 -15.37 23.35 -14.86
C HIS A 66 -14.20 22.67 -15.59
N SER A 67 -13.84 21.44 -15.22
CA SER A 67 -12.76 20.72 -15.88
C SER A 67 -13.24 20.14 -17.22
N ALA A 68 -12.50 20.44 -18.29
CA ALA A 68 -12.70 19.80 -19.61
C ALA A 68 -12.19 18.35 -19.67
N ARG A 69 -11.53 17.87 -18.61
CA ARG A 69 -10.94 16.53 -18.56
C ARG A 69 -12.02 15.48 -18.23
N PRO A 70 -12.26 14.47 -19.10
CA PRO A 70 -13.42 13.57 -18.95
C PRO A 70 -13.34 12.64 -17.73
N ASP A 71 -12.13 12.28 -17.30
CA ASP A 71 -11.87 11.39 -16.17
C ASP A 71 -11.85 12.13 -14.80
N ILE A 72 -12.04 13.45 -14.78
CA ILE A 72 -11.97 14.24 -13.53
C ILE A 72 -13.04 13.82 -12.51
N HIS A 73 -14.17 13.31 -12.98
CA HIS A 73 -15.26 12.85 -12.12
C HIS A 73 -14.88 11.63 -11.28
N ASP A 74 -13.89 10.83 -11.70
CA ASP A 74 -13.35 9.72 -10.90
C ASP A 74 -12.54 10.21 -9.69
N LEU A 75 -12.07 11.46 -9.71
CA LEU A 75 -11.53 12.10 -8.51
C LEU A 75 -12.68 12.54 -7.59
N GLY A 76 -13.67 13.24 -8.17
CA GLY A 76 -14.84 13.75 -7.44
C GLY A 76 -14.51 14.90 -6.47
N PRO A 77 -15.52 15.66 -6.01
CA PRO A 77 -15.32 16.77 -5.07
C PRO A 77 -15.20 16.27 -3.62
N GLY A 78 -14.65 17.10 -2.74
CA GLY A 78 -14.58 16.83 -1.31
C GLY A 78 -13.30 16.12 -0.90
N ILE A 79 -13.39 15.26 0.13
CA ILE A 79 -12.22 14.58 0.70
C ILE A 79 -11.87 13.35 -0.15
N VAL A 80 -10.60 13.24 -0.53
CA VAL A 80 -10.04 12.11 -1.26
C VAL A 80 -8.79 11.59 -0.54
N PHE A 81 -8.43 10.34 -0.80
CA PHE A 81 -7.19 9.76 -0.27
C PHE A 81 -6.00 10.29 -1.07
N GLY A 82 -4.92 10.63 -0.38
CA GLY A 82 -3.64 10.97 -0.98
C GLY A 82 -2.51 10.15 -0.38
N SER A 83 -1.61 9.66 -1.23
CA SER A 83 -0.32 9.07 -0.85
C SER A 83 0.79 9.91 -1.47
N GLU A 84 1.73 10.40 -0.66
CA GLU A 84 2.80 11.26 -1.15
C GLU A 84 3.64 10.53 -2.19
N HIS A 85 3.99 11.23 -3.26
CA HIS A 85 4.77 10.65 -4.34
C HIS A 85 6.21 10.40 -3.89
N VAL A 86 6.68 9.17 -4.06
CA VAL A 86 8.08 8.83 -3.84
C VAL A 86 8.83 8.92 -5.16
N ALA A 87 9.76 9.88 -5.24
CA ALA A 87 10.60 10.07 -6.42
C ALA A 87 11.49 8.84 -6.66
N ASP A 88 11.74 8.55 -7.95
CA ASP A 88 12.61 7.47 -8.42
C ASP A 88 12.26 6.07 -7.91
N ALA A 89 11.02 5.88 -7.46
CA ALA A 89 10.49 4.57 -7.10
C ALA A 89 10.18 3.78 -8.37
N GLN A 90 10.68 2.55 -8.43
CA GLN A 90 10.59 1.64 -9.59
C GLN A 90 9.70 0.43 -9.28
N GLU A 91 9.30 -0.26 -10.34
CA GLU A 91 8.58 -1.54 -10.25
C GLU A 91 9.38 -2.55 -9.40
N TYR A 92 8.66 -3.31 -8.57
CA TYR A 92 9.26 -4.26 -7.64
C TYR A 92 9.22 -5.67 -8.21
N GLY A 93 10.38 -6.27 -8.43
CA GLY A 93 10.50 -7.58 -9.05
C GLY A 93 10.93 -8.69 -8.10
N PHE A 94 11.10 -9.87 -8.68
CA PHE A 94 11.57 -11.07 -7.99
C PHE A 94 12.93 -10.90 -7.31
N GLU A 95 13.85 -10.21 -7.98
CA GLU A 95 15.19 -9.99 -7.45
C GLU A 95 15.17 -9.04 -6.26
N ASP A 96 14.30 -8.03 -6.27
CA ASP A 96 14.11 -7.12 -5.13
C ASP A 96 13.53 -7.88 -3.93
N ALA A 97 12.57 -8.78 -4.15
CA ALA A 97 12.02 -9.65 -3.12
C ALA A 97 13.09 -10.55 -2.47
N LYS A 98 13.91 -11.22 -3.29
CA LYS A 98 15.02 -12.06 -2.82
C LYS A 98 16.02 -11.25 -2.01
N ASN A 99 16.39 -10.07 -2.51
CA ASN A 99 17.32 -9.19 -1.82
C ASN A 99 16.76 -8.68 -0.49
N LEU A 100 15.47 -8.35 -0.41
CA LEU A 100 14.84 -7.94 0.85
C LEU A 100 14.85 -9.09 1.86
N MET A 101 14.43 -10.29 1.46
CA MET A 101 14.45 -11.47 2.33
C MET A 101 15.86 -11.78 2.86
N LYS A 102 16.90 -11.60 2.04
CA LYS A 102 18.29 -11.83 2.42
C LYS A 102 18.85 -10.75 3.34
N ARG A 103 18.59 -9.47 3.03
CA ARG A 103 19.25 -8.32 3.69
C ARG A 103 18.47 -7.77 4.87
N LYS A 104 17.13 -7.83 4.81
CA LYS A 104 16.21 -7.33 5.85
C LYS A 104 15.06 -8.33 6.08
N PRO A 105 15.36 -9.58 6.50
CA PRO A 105 14.33 -10.62 6.70
C PRO A 105 13.23 -10.19 7.69
N GLY A 106 13.57 -9.36 8.69
CA GLY A 106 12.60 -8.80 9.63
C GLY A 106 11.53 -7.93 8.97
N LEU A 107 11.92 -7.11 7.98
CA LEU A 107 10.97 -6.27 7.24
C LEU A 107 10.07 -7.13 6.33
N ALA A 108 10.65 -8.11 5.61
CA ALA A 108 9.86 -9.03 4.78
C ALA A 108 8.80 -9.78 5.60
N ARG A 109 9.16 -10.25 6.81
CA ARG A 109 8.22 -10.90 7.72
C ARG A 109 7.19 -9.94 8.33
N LEU A 110 7.59 -8.70 8.64
CA LEU A 110 6.66 -7.69 9.15
C LEU A 110 5.60 -7.36 8.10
N ILE A 111 5.99 -7.23 6.83
CA ILE A 111 5.04 -7.08 5.71
C ILE A 111 4.10 -8.30 5.65
N LEU A 112 4.63 -9.53 5.67
CA LEU A 112 3.82 -10.75 5.66
C LEU A 112 2.78 -10.79 6.80
N ILE A 113 3.18 -10.53 8.05
CA ILE A 113 2.23 -10.52 9.17
C ILE A 113 1.25 -9.37 9.04
N PHE A 114 1.71 -8.20 8.61
CA PHE A 114 0.84 -7.06 8.44
C PHE A 114 -0.27 -7.36 7.45
N ASP A 115 0.06 -7.87 6.26
CA ASP A 115 -0.93 -8.26 5.25
C ASP A 115 -1.83 -9.40 5.74
N TRP A 116 -1.32 -10.35 6.51
CA TRP A 116 -2.13 -11.37 7.17
C TRP A 116 -3.13 -10.75 8.18
N TRP A 117 -2.67 -9.81 9.00
CA TRP A 117 -3.48 -9.17 10.05
C TRP A 117 -4.60 -8.31 9.47
N ILE A 118 -4.32 -7.56 8.41
CA ILE A 118 -5.32 -6.76 7.71
C ILE A 118 -6.08 -7.57 6.64
N GLN A 119 -5.86 -8.88 6.52
CA GLN A 119 -6.51 -9.74 5.52
C GLN A 119 -6.32 -9.24 4.07
N ASN A 120 -5.12 -8.78 3.73
CA ASN A 120 -4.76 -8.33 2.39
C ASN A 120 -4.16 -9.50 1.58
N GLY A 121 -4.97 -10.07 0.68
CA GLY A 121 -4.55 -11.15 -0.21
C GLY A 121 -3.84 -10.70 -1.50
N ASP A 122 -3.82 -9.40 -1.79
CA ASP A 122 -3.40 -8.89 -3.11
C ASP A 122 -1.88 -8.88 -3.31
N ARG A 123 -1.10 -8.88 -2.22
CA ARG A 123 0.37 -8.82 -2.25
C ARG A 123 0.99 -10.14 -2.71
N THR A 124 1.05 -10.31 -4.03
CA THR A 124 1.38 -11.58 -4.68
C THR A 124 2.55 -11.42 -5.65
N LEU A 125 3.36 -12.47 -5.79
CA LEU A 125 4.36 -12.57 -6.85
C LEU A 125 4.73 -14.03 -7.09
N GLY A 126 4.34 -14.55 -8.25
CA GLY A 126 4.60 -15.92 -8.71
C GLY A 126 5.30 -15.93 -10.07
N GLU A 127 5.73 -17.11 -10.53
CA GLU A 127 6.59 -17.23 -11.73
C GLU A 127 6.00 -16.57 -12.99
N LEU A 128 4.66 -16.48 -13.05
CA LEU A 128 3.90 -15.85 -14.13
C LEU A 128 3.59 -14.36 -13.88
N GLY A 129 4.19 -13.75 -12.86
CA GLY A 129 3.90 -12.39 -12.40
C GLY A 129 3.03 -12.38 -11.13
N GLY A 130 2.50 -11.21 -10.79
CA GLY A 130 1.65 -10.99 -9.63
C GLY A 130 1.47 -9.50 -9.38
N ASN A 131 0.89 -9.16 -8.23
CA ASN A 131 0.76 -7.79 -7.79
C ASN A 131 1.55 -7.54 -6.49
N PRO A 132 2.85 -7.22 -6.56
CA PRO A 132 3.63 -6.99 -5.36
C PRO A 132 3.11 -5.82 -4.52
N ASN A 133 2.47 -4.81 -5.13
CA ASN A 133 2.12 -3.55 -4.47
C ASN A 133 3.26 -3.01 -3.60
N LEU A 134 4.49 -3.21 -4.07
CA LEU A 134 5.72 -2.70 -3.48
C LEU A 134 6.40 -1.86 -4.55
N MET A 135 7.19 -0.90 -4.12
CA MET A 135 8.13 -0.19 -4.98
C MET A 135 9.53 -0.30 -4.40
N VAL A 136 10.53 -0.15 -5.27
CA VAL A 136 11.92 -0.08 -4.85
C VAL A 136 12.49 1.30 -5.15
N GLY A 137 13.12 1.95 -4.18
CA GLY A 137 13.80 3.22 -4.42
C GLY A 137 15.02 3.07 -5.33
N ALA A 138 15.51 4.16 -5.92
CA ALA A 138 16.59 4.17 -6.91
C ALA A 138 17.85 3.36 -6.54
N SER A 139 18.23 3.36 -5.25
CA SER A 139 19.41 2.62 -4.75
C SER A 139 19.17 1.13 -4.52
N LYS A 140 17.97 0.62 -4.82
CA LYS A 140 17.49 -0.74 -4.53
C LYS A 140 17.61 -1.18 -3.07
N SER A 141 17.74 -0.22 -2.15
CA SER A 141 17.96 -0.49 -0.72
C SER A 141 16.74 -0.20 0.17
N ILE A 142 15.74 0.47 -0.41
CA ILE A 142 14.51 0.90 0.23
C ILE A 142 13.36 0.20 -0.49
N THR A 143 12.64 -0.63 0.26
CA THR A 143 11.34 -1.16 -0.15
C THR A 143 10.28 -0.22 0.37
N ILE A 144 9.32 0.16 -0.47
CA ILE A 144 8.19 1.00 -0.12
C ILE A 144 6.92 0.16 -0.28
N VAL A 145 6.07 0.14 0.74
CA VAL A 145 4.81 -0.60 0.73
C VAL A 145 3.70 0.34 0.26
N ILE A 146 2.93 -0.09 -0.74
CA ILE A 146 1.82 0.71 -1.31
C ILE A 146 0.57 -0.15 -1.46
N ASP A 147 -0.51 0.51 -1.87
CA ASP A 147 -1.81 -0.04 -2.29
C ASP A 147 -2.40 -1.09 -1.33
N HIS A 148 -3.21 -0.61 -0.40
CA HIS A 148 -3.96 -1.44 0.56
C HIS A 148 -5.47 -1.37 0.32
N ASN A 149 -5.88 -1.02 -0.91
CA ASN A 149 -7.29 -0.86 -1.28
C ASN A 149 -8.13 -2.14 -1.13
N LEU A 150 -7.50 -3.33 -1.19
CA LEU A 150 -8.14 -4.63 -1.04
C LEU A 150 -7.95 -5.27 0.36
N ALA A 151 -7.51 -4.48 1.35
CA ALA A 151 -7.46 -4.94 2.73
C ALA A 151 -8.86 -5.22 3.32
N PHE A 152 -8.88 -5.99 4.41
CA PHE A 152 -10.06 -6.39 5.18
C PHE A 152 -11.06 -7.19 4.34
N ASP A 153 -10.56 -8.05 3.47
CA ASP A 153 -11.37 -8.89 2.60
C ASP A 153 -12.15 -9.94 3.40
N ALA A 154 -13.48 -9.96 3.20
CA ALA A 154 -14.39 -10.84 3.93
C ALA A 154 -14.27 -12.30 3.47
N ASP A 155 -13.85 -12.52 2.22
CA ASP A 155 -13.68 -13.86 1.63
C ASP A 155 -12.24 -14.38 1.81
N TRP A 156 -11.41 -13.66 2.58
CA TRP A 156 -10.02 -14.00 2.81
C TRP A 156 -9.86 -15.35 3.53
N THR A 157 -8.91 -16.16 3.07
CA THR A 157 -8.50 -17.39 3.77
C THR A 157 -6.99 -17.47 3.94
N SER A 158 -6.54 -18.02 5.07
CA SER A 158 -5.11 -18.23 5.33
C SER A 158 -4.45 -19.16 4.30
N ALA A 159 -5.20 -20.15 3.78
CA ALA A 159 -4.70 -21.09 2.80
C ALA A 159 -4.36 -20.39 1.47
N GLN A 160 -5.27 -19.58 0.93
CA GLN A 160 -5.03 -18.81 -0.29
C GLN A 160 -3.91 -17.78 -0.08
N PHE A 161 -3.91 -17.10 1.06
CA PHE A 161 -2.88 -16.14 1.41
C PHE A 161 -1.48 -16.75 1.35
N PHE A 162 -1.22 -17.84 2.07
CA PHE A 162 0.12 -18.46 2.07
C PHE A 162 0.46 -19.18 0.77
N ALA A 163 -0.51 -19.49 -0.08
CA ALA A 163 -0.25 -20.08 -1.40
C ALA A 163 0.33 -19.06 -2.40
N GLY A 164 -0.10 -17.79 -2.32
CA GLY A 164 0.26 -16.75 -3.31
C GLY A 164 1.09 -15.59 -2.79
N HIS A 165 1.18 -15.39 -1.47
CA HIS A 165 1.79 -14.19 -0.91
C HIS A 165 3.30 -14.13 -1.19
N LEU A 166 3.77 -12.95 -1.60
CA LEU A 166 5.16 -12.66 -1.98
C LEU A 166 6.22 -13.19 -0.99
N PHE A 167 5.94 -13.09 0.31
CA PHE A 167 6.84 -13.51 1.39
C PHE A 167 6.39 -14.78 2.13
N ALA A 168 5.49 -15.60 1.56
CA ALA A 168 4.90 -16.75 2.26
C ALA A 168 5.93 -17.74 2.82
N SER A 169 7.06 -17.94 2.14
CA SER A 169 8.16 -18.82 2.59
C SER A 169 8.75 -18.38 3.94
N MET A 170 8.61 -17.11 4.31
CA MET A 170 9.15 -16.56 5.55
C MET A 170 8.35 -16.98 6.79
N HIS A 171 7.11 -17.49 6.65
CA HIS A 171 6.24 -17.91 7.76
C HIS A 171 6.83 -19.04 8.62
N ARG A 172 7.68 -19.91 8.06
CA ARG A 172 8.20 -21.11 8.73
C ARG A 172 9.58 -20.96 9.36
N SER A 173 10.24 -19.83 9.16
CA SER A 173 11.60 -19.56 9.67
C SER A 173 11.54 -18.84 11.03
N GLY A 174 12.44 -19.21 11.96
CA GLY A 174 12.54 -18.67 13.34
C GLY A 174 12.43 -17.13 13.45
N GLU A 175 12.07 -16.56 14.60
CA GLU A 175 12.24 -17.03 15.97
C GLU A 175 11.07 -16.54 16.84
N ARG A 176 10.75 -17.30 17.90
CA ARG A 176 9.79 -16.90 18.95
C ARG A 176 10.02 -15.46 19.45
N GLN A 177 11.26 -14.98 19.48
CA GLN A 177 11.62 -13.60 19.83
C GLN A 177 11.04 -12.55 18.88
N TRP A 178 11.02 -12.82 17.57
CA TRP A 178 10.44 -11.91 16.60
C TRP A 178 8.91 -11.85 16.68
N LEU A 179 8.23 -12.99 16.90
CA LEU A 179 6.78 -12.99 17.17
C LEU A 179 6.46 -12.17 18.42
N LEU A 180 7.32 -12.19 19.44
CA LEU A 180 7.19 -11.34 20.62
C LEU A 180 7.41 -9.86 20.30
N GLU A 181 8.35 -9.52 19.41
CA GLU A 181 8.58 -8.15 18.96
C GLU A 181 7.40 -7.59 18.15
N VAL A 182 6.88 -8.36 17.19
CA VAL A 182 5.69 -7.99 16.42
C VAL A 182 4.47 -7.88 17.33
N ARG A 183 4.27 -8.84 18.23
CA ARG A 183 3.22 -8.77 19.26
C ARG A 183 3.36 -7.48 20.07
N ARG A 184 4.56 -7.12 20.52
CA ARG A 184 4.79 -5.87 21.27
C ARG A 184 4.41 -4.64 20.44
N LYS A 185 4.83 -4.57 19.17
CA LYS A 185 4.45 -3.48 18.26
C LYS A 185 2.93 -3.40 18.06
N MET A 186 2.28 -4.54 17.85
CA MET A 186 0.82 -4.61 17.67
C MET A 186 0.04 -4.28 18.95
N GLN A 187 0.54 -4.67 20.12
CA GLN A 187 -0.07 -4.34 21.42
C GLN A 187 -0.19 -2.84 21.68
N HIS A 188 0.63 -2.00 21.05
CA HIS A 188 0.51 -0.55 21.19
C HIS A 188 -0.55 0.06 20.25
N LEU A 189 -1.10 -0.73 19.31
CA LEU A 189 -2.11 -0.28 18.33
C LEU A 189 -3.54 -0.54 18.79
N VAL A 190 -3.75 -1.66 19.48
CA VAL A 190 -4.96 -1.97 20.24
C VAL A 190 -4.70 -1.40 21.62
N GLY A 191 -5.29 -0.24 21.95
CA GLY A 191 -5.14 0.36 23.28
C GLY A 191 -5.42 -0.65 24.40
N GLU A 192 -4.79 -0.44 25.57
CA GLU A 192 -5.08 -1.22 26.78
C GLU A 192 -6.57 -1.25 27.14
#